data_AF-A0A352T7J5-F1
#
_entry.id   AF-A0A352T7J5-F1
#
_cell.length_a   1.000
_cell.length_b   1.000
_cell.length_c   1.000
_cell.angle_alpha   90.00
_cell.angle_beta   90.00
_cell.angle_gamma   90.00
#
_symmetry.space_group_name_H-M   'P 1'
#
loop_
_entity.id
_entity.type
_entity.pdbx_description
1 polymer ?
#
loop_
_entity_poly.entity_id
_entity_poly.type
_entity_poly.pdbx_seq_one_letter_code
_entity_poly.pdbx_strand_id
1 'polypeptide(L)'
;MRNNETKKATVEALDVMIQNVEKGPSGFWVDDHEGCGNPKIFPEFEEGLKRGRLVQKEHYLCPWNTAVLYGKGYGNINTGCYYSCSIDKARFLSEKMMKDVLIRFRKGLQNGSYHCKDDISPLLTPDEINYIGKEIQRTKLLEEKKQNEERSERLKKAAFLIQKYPEEKELFATYYGKNTMVNTYDGVIDFNPEGYRDIIGAEKFTYDDYIDVQIRSFNKTRCWFATCYYNIPLGFKGCIEKRTKENVCFKRIMVEGMYPDGVCFDGKEEHVWMNIAGFEEYKIDDSISFFAEVYRYVKTSNGKQIDFALRNPESIKKIETYELPSDEDLFEQEVSGIICETCYLSEHCNRISCLLPKGVKKEQKRQMMASLNCNNTETK
;
A
#
# COMPACT_ATOMS: atom_id res chain seq x y z
N MET A 1 -3.70 -43.07 -24.17
CA MET A 1 -4.53 -43.33 -22.97
C MET A 1 -4.76 -42.07 -22.15
N ARG A 2 -3.73 -41.36 -21.63
CA ARG A 2 -3.89 -40.08 -20.89
C ARG A 2 -4.76 -38.99 -21.55
N ASN A 3 -4.70 -38.83 -22.87
CA ASN A 3 -5.49 -37.80 -23.57
C ASN A 3 -7.01 -38.11 -23.63
N ASN A 4 -7.43 -39.37 -23.47
CA ASN A 4 -8.85 -39.72 -23.52
C ASN A 4 -9.51 -39.55 -22.15
N GLU A 5 -8.79 -39.85 -21.07
CA GLU A 5 -9.23 -39.64 -19.68
C GLU A 5 -9.35 -38.15 -19.35
N THR A 6 -8.33 -37.36 -19.66
CA THR A 6 -8.36 -35.88 -19.51
C THR A 6 -9.48 -35.21 -20.33
N LYS A 7 -9.73 -35.69 -21.56
CA LYS A 7 -10.88 -35.23 -22.36
C LYS A 7 -12.21 -35.55 -21.70
N LYS A 8 -12.38 -36.76 -21.16
CA LYS A 8 -13.59 -37.16 -20.44
C LYS A 8 -13.82 -36.28 -19.22
N ALA A 9 -12.79 -36.07 -18.39
CA ALA A 9 -12.86 -35.16 -17.23
C ALA A 9 -13.22 -33.72 -17.63
N THR A 10 -12.68 -33.24 -18.78
CA THR A 10 -13.04 -31.92 -19.32
C THR A 10 -14.52 -31.84 -19.68
N VAL A 11 -15.06 -32.87 -20.35
CA VAL A 11 -16.48 -32.91 -20.75
C VAL A 11 -17.39 -32.93 -19.52
N GLU A 12 -17.06 -33.72 -18.50
CA GLU A 12 -17.82 -33.77 -17.24
C GLU A 12 -17.84 -32.41 -16.53
N ALA A 13 -16.69 -31.73 -16.46
CA ALA A 13 -16.61 -30.39 -15.90
C ALA A 13 -17.39 -29.36 -16.74
N LEU A 14 -17.33 -29.43 -18.07
CA LEU A 14 -18.11 -28.55 -18.95
C LEU A 14 -19.62 -28.75 -18.75
N ASP A 15 -20.08 -29.99 -18.56
CA ASP A 15 -21.49 -30.27 -18.32
C ASP A 15 -21.97 -29.62 -17.02
N VAL A 16 -21.15 -29.64 -15.96
CA VAL A 16 -21.44 -28.91 -14.71
C VAL A 16 -21.47 -27.39 -14.94
N MET A 17 -20.51 -26.83 -15.68
CA MET A 17 -20.47 -25.40 -16.01
C MET A 17 -21.71 -24.97 -16.82
N ILE A 18 -22.14 -25.78 -17.80
CA ILE A 18 -23.31 -25.51 -18.65
C ILE A 18 -24.61 -25.53 -17.83
N GLN A 19 -24.71 -26.44 -16.86
CA GLN A 19 -25.88 -26.55 -15.98
C GLN A 19 -25.99 -25.41 -14.96
N ASN A 20 -24.88 -24.74 -14.66
CA ASN A 20 -24.77 -23.69 -13.64
C ASN A 20 -24.32 -22.34 -14.24
N VAL A 21 -24.59 -22.11 -15.53
CA VAL A 21 -24.11 -20.95 -16.28
C VAL A 21 -24.62 -19.61 -15.70
N GLU A 22 -25.77 -19.63 -15.04
CA GLU A 22 -26.37 -18.50 -14.32
C GLU A 22 -25.48 -18.01 -13.17
N LYS A 23 -24.56 -18.85 -12.68
CA LYS A 23 -23.60 -18.50 -11.62
C LYS A 23 -22.34 -17.81 -12.16
N GLY A 24 -22.26 -17.57 -13.46
CA GLY A 24 -21.14 -16.92 -14.15
C GLY A 24 -20.11 -17.91 -14.71
N PRO A 25 -19.01 -17.44 -15.30
CA PRO A 25 -18.01 -18.32 -15.88
C PRO A 25 -17.21 -19.03 -14.77
N SER A 26 -16.71 -20.23 -15.07
CA SER A 26 -15.70 -20.92 -14.24
C SER A 26 -14.59 -21.46 -15.11
N GLY A 27 -13.36 -21.32 -14.65
CA GLY A 27 -12.21 -22.05 -15.14
C GLY A 27 -11.95 -23.32 -14.32
N PHE A 28 -10.70 -23.78 -14.33
CA PHE A 28 -10.31 -25.10 -13.81
C PHE A 28 -9.34 -25.05 -12.64
N TRP A 29 -8.96 -23.86 -12.15
CA TRP A 29 -7.97 -23.77 -11.09
C TRP A 29 -8.15 -22.53 -10.22
N VAL A 30 -7.76 -22.65 -8.95
CA VAL A 30 -7.50 -21.57 -8.00
C VAL A 30 -6.22 -21.85 -7.25
N ASP A 31 -5.45 -20.81 -6.92
CA ASP A 31 -4.25 -20.87 -6.09
C ASP A 31 -4.07 -19.55 -5.36
N ASP A 32 -3.59 -19.59 -4.12
CA ASP A 32 -3.28 -18.44 -3.26
C ASP A 32 -4.11 -17.16 -3.52
N HIS A 33 -5.40 -17.20 -3.15
CA HIS A 33 -6.36 -16.09 -3.30
C HIS A 33 -6.64 -15.63 -4.74
N GLU A 34 -6.11 -16.33 -5.74
CA GLU A 34 -6.25 -16.05 -7.17
C GLU A 34 -6.78 -17.26 -7.95
N GLY A 35 -7.07 -17.02 -9.23
CA GLY A 35 -7.42 -18.04 -10.19
C GLY A 35 -8.74 -17.79 -10.90
N CYS A 36 -9.11 -18.76 -11.73
CA CYS A 36 -10.27 -18.66 -12.61
C CYS A 36 -11.44 -19.56 -12.18
N GLY A 37 -11.24 -20.41 -11.17
CA GLY A 37 -12.27 -21.30 -10.65
C GLY A 37 -13.37 -20.53 -9.90
N ASN A 38 -14.64 -20.87 -10.17
CA ASN A 38 -15.79 -20.27 -9.51
C ASN A 38 -16.34 -21.22 -8.42
N PRO A 39 -16.24 -20.88 -7.12
CA PRO A 39 -16.69 -21.76 -6.03
C PRO A 39 -18.20 -21.98 -6.02
N LYS A 40 -18.99 -21.12 -6.70
CA LYS A 40 -20.44 -21.32 -6.85
C LYS A 40 -20.79 -22.46 -7.82
N ILE A 41 -19.86 -22.82 -8.70
CA ILE A 41 -19.99 -23.92 -9.66
C ILE A 41 -19.24 -25.17 -9.16
N PHE A 42 -18.04 -24.99 -8.63
CA PHE A 42 -17.19 -26.06 -8.07
C PHE A 42 -16.82 -25.73 -6.62
N PRO A 43 -17.59 -26.20 -5.63
CA PRO A 43 -17.38 -25.87 -4.21
C PRO A 43 -15.97 -26.15 -3.68
N GLU A 44 -15.25 -27.11 -4.27
CA GLU A 44 -13.86 -27.42 -3.91
C GLU A 44 -12.89 -26.24 -4.09
N PHE A 45 -13.21 -25.26 -4.95
CA PHE A 45 -12.38 -24.06 -5.10
C PHE A 45 -12.46 -23.13 -3.89
N GLU A 46 -13.50 -23.23 -3.07
CA GLU A 46 -13.62 -22.47 -1.82
C GLU A 46 -12.47 -22.80 -0.85
N GLU A 47 -12.04 -24.06 -0.79
CA GLU A 47 -10.91 -24.46 0.06
C GLU A 47 -9.57 -23.95 -0.47
N GLY A 48 -9.38 -23.94 -1.79
CA GLY A 48 -8.16 -23.41 -2.42
C GLY A 48 -7.99 -21.91 -2.20
N LEU A 49 -9.08 -21.16 -2.36
CA LEU A 49 -9.11 -19.71 -2.10
C LEU A 49 -8.88 -19.35 -0.63
N LYS A 50 -9.31 -20.19 0.32
CA LYS A 50 -9.17 -19.94 1.76
C LYS A 50 -7.82 -20.34 2.35
N ARG A 51 -7.19 -21.39 1.82
CA ARG A 51 -6.02 -22.03 2.44
C ARG A 51 -4.72 -21.88 1.64
N GLY A 52 -4.75 -21.11 0.54
CA GLY A 52 -3.58 -20.92 -0.33
C GLY A 52 -3.04 -22.24 -0.89
N ARG A 53 -3.94 -23.16 -1.24
CA ARG A 53 -3.57 -24.45 -1.84
C ARG A 53 -4.07 -24.49 -3.27
N LEU A 54 -3.19 -24.83 -4.20
CA LEU A 54 -3.56 -25.09 -5.59
C LEU A 54 -4.64 -26.18 -5.65
N VAL A 55 -5.85 -25.79 -6.05
CA VAL A 55 -6.92 -26.71 -6.42
C VAL A 55 -7.08 -26.61 -7.93
N GLN A 56 -6.70 -27.68 -8.64
CA GLN A 56 -6.76 -27.75 -10.09
C GLN A 56 -7.57 -28.96 -10.53
N LYS A 57 -8.61 -28.73 -11.34
CA LYS A 57 -9.37 -29.80 -11.98
C LYS A 57 -8.61 -30.32 -13.19
N GLU A 58 -8.58 -31.63 -13.35
CA GLU A 58 -8.01 -32.26 -14.54
C GLU A 58 -8.80 -31.87 -15.79
N HIS A 59 -8.10 -31.39 -16.82
CA HIS A 59 -8.70 -30.99 -18.09
C HIS A 59 -7.68 -31.05 -19.22
N TYR A 60 -8.16 -31.21 -20.46
CA TYR A 60 -7.36 -31.28 -21.68
C TYR A 60 -7.03 -29.89 -22.22
N LEU A 61 -8.03 -29.01 -22.27
CA LEU A 61 -7.92 -27.64 -22.76
C LEU A 61 -9.02 -26.79 -22.11
N CYS A 62 -8.72 -25.53 -21.85
CA CYS A 62 -9.69 -24.60 -21.26
C CYS A 62 -10.45 -23.83 -22.36
N PRO A 63 -11.80 -23.72 -22.28
CA PRO A 63 -12.59 -22.95 -23.23
C PRO A 63 -12.24 -21.47 -23.18
N TRP A 64 -11.76 -20.98 -22.03
CA TRP A 64 -11.40 -19.59 -21.81
C TRP A 64 -9.95 -19.26 -22.17
N ASN A 65 -9.18 -20.21 -22.73
CA ASN A 65 -7.88 -19.88 -23.27
C ASN A 65 -8.06 -18.87 -24.42
N THR A 66 -7.20 -17.85 -24.46
CA THR A 66 -7.33 -16.73 -25.38
C THR A 66 -7.23 -17.18 -26.85
N ALA A 67 -6.36 -18.15 -27.15
CA ALA A 67 -6.25 -18.74 -28.48
C ALA A 67 -7.48 -19.57 -28.87
N VAL A 68 -8.13 -20.21 -27.89
CA VAL A 68 -9.39 -20.93 -28.11
C VAL A 68 -10.53 -19.96 -28.41
N LEU A 69 -10.66 -18.89 -27.63
CA LEU A 69 -11.74 -17.92 -27.81
C LEU A 69 -11.62 -17.15 -29.13
N TYR A 70 -10.43 -16.65 -29.45
CA TYR A 70 -10.22 -15.69 -30.54
C TYR A 70 -9.51 -16.30 -31.76
N GLY A 71 -9.04 -17.54 -31.68
CA GLY A 71 -8.37 -18.25 -32.77
C GLY A 71 -6.90 -17.90 -32.93
N LYS A 72 -6.33 -18.36 -34.05
CA LYS A 72 -4.92 -18.22 -34.41
C LYS A 72 -4.43 -16.76 -34.36
N GLY A 73 -3.25 -16.56 -33.79
CA GLY A 73 -2.63 -15.24 -33.61
C GLY A 73 -2.96 -14.54 -32.29
N TYR A 74 -3.89 -15.09 -31.49
CA TYR A 74 -4.23 -14.57 -30.17
C TYR A 74 -3.76 -15.51 -29.07
N GLY A 75 -3.06 -14.97 -28.05
CA GLY A 75 -2.62 -15.73 -26.89
C GLY A 75 -1.69 -16.90 -27.20
N ASN A 76 -1.54 -17.82 -26.25
CA ASN A 76 -0.72 -19.02 -26.40
C ASN A 76 -1.48 -20.23 -25.82
N ILE A 77 -1.74 -21.21 -26.67
CA ILE A 77 -2.48 -22.43 -26.30
C ILE A 77 -1.60 -23.46 -25.56
N ASN A 78 -0.29 -23.37 -25.72
CA ASN A 78 0.67 -24.30 -25.12
C ASN A 78 1.05 -23.88 -23.69
N THR A 79 0.97 -22.59 -23.39
CA THR A 79 1.01 -22.11 -22.02
C THR A 79 -0.35 -22.38 -21.40
N GLY A 80 -0.40 -23.18 -20.32
CA GLY A 80 -1.64 -23.61 -19.68
C GLY A 80 -2.55 -22.48 -19.20
N CYS A 81 -3.57 -22.81 -18.41
CA CYS A 81 -4.65 -21.91 -18.00
C CYS A 81 -4.25 -20.68 -17.19
N TYR A 82 -2.97 -20.54 -16.85
CA TYR A 82 -2.43 -19.40 -16.11
C TYR A 82 -2.11 -18.24 -17.05
N TYR A 83 -1.23 -18.44 -18.04
CA TYR A 83 -0.64 -17.34 -18.83
C TYR A 83 -1.49 -16.82 -19.99
N SER A 84 -2.56 -17.52 -20.37
CA SER A 84 -3.40 -17.11 -21.51
C SER A 84 -4.90 -17.22 -21.24
N CYS A 85 -5.31 -16.96 -20.00
CA CYS A 85 -6.71 -16.97 -19.60
C CYS A 85 -7.44 -15.68 -20.02
N SER A 86 -8.60 -15.81 -20.65
CA SER A 86 -9.50 -14.71 -21.01
C SER A 86 -10.85 -14.83 -20.29
N ILE A 87 -10.89 -15.48 -19.11
CA ILE A 87 -12.14 -15.64 -18.35
C ILE A 87 -12.74 -14.30 -17.91
N ASP A 88 -11.90 -13.28 -17.66
CA ASP A 88 -12.36 -11.92 -17.34
C ASP A 88 -13.09 -11.25 -18.50
N LYS A 89 -12.88 -11.72 -19.74
CA LYS A 89 -13.67 -11.29 -20.89
C LYS A 89 -14.95 -12.09 -21.02
N ALA A 90 -14.91 -13.38 -20.67
CA ALA A 90 -16.08 -14.26 -20.68
C ALA A 90 -17.18 -13.80 -19.70
N ARG A 91 -16.82 -13.11 -18.59
CA ARG A 91 -17.80 -12.55 -17.65
C ARG A 91 -18.75 -11.52 -18.28
N PHE A 92 -18.39 -10.94 -19.42
CA PHE A 92 -19.26 -10.00 -20.15
C PHE A 92 -20.29 -10.70 -21.03
N LEU A 93 -20.13 -12.00 -21.33
CA LEU A 93 -21.12 -12.73 -22.12
C LEU A 93 -22.45 -12.83 -21.37
N SER A 94 -23.56 -12.72 -22.10
CA SER A 94 -24.87 -13.07 -21.53
C SER A 94 -24.92 -14.56 -21.16
N GLU A 95 -25.80 -14.94 -20.23
CA GLU A 95 -25.99 -16.34 -19.83
C GLU A 95 -26.18 -17.27 -21.04
N LYS A 96 -27.01 -16.85 -22.01
CA LYS A 96 -27.25 -17.58 -23.25
C LYS A 96 -25.96 -17.74 -24.07
N MET A 97 -25.22 -16.65 -24.29
CA MET A 97 -23.98 -16.70 -25.08
C MET A 97 -22.92 -17.55 -24.40
N MET A 98 -22.79 -17.45 -23.09
CA MET A 98 -21.86 -18.26 -22.31
C MET A 98 -22.20 -19.75 -22.42
N LYS A 99 -23.49 -20.11 -22.34
CA LYS A 99 -23.97 -21.47 -22.56
C LYS A 99 -23.66 -21.97 -23.97
N ASP A 100 -23.94 -21.14 -24.98
CA ASP A 100 -23.68 -21.47 -26.38
C ASP A 100 -22.17 -21.69 -26.64
N VAL A 101 -21.31 -20.83 -26.09
CA VAL A 101 -19.84 -20.96 -26.15
C VAL A 101 -19.37 -22.28 -25.54
N LEU A 102 -19.83 -22.61 -24.34
CA LEU A 102 -19.47 -23.87 -23.66
C LEU A 102 -19.96 -25.10 -24.44
N ILE A 103 -21.17 -25.06 -24.99
CA ILE A 103 -21.72 -26.13 -25.83
C ILE A 103 -20.89 -26.29 -27.11
N ARG A 104 -20.51 -25.19 -27.79
CA ARG A 104 -19.65 -25.23 -28.99
C ARG A 104 -18.28 -25.82 -28.67
N PHE A 105 -17.67 -25.42 -27.55
CA PHE A 105 -16.38 -25.97 -27.12
C PHE A 105 -16.48 -27.47 -26.84
N ARG A 106 -17.50 -27.91 -26.09
CA ARG A 106 -17.75 -29.32 -25.81
C ARG A 106 -17.88 -30.14 -27.08
N LYS A 107 -18.68 -29.68 -28.05
CA LYS A 107 -18.85 -30.32 -29.36
C LYS A 107 -17.53 -30.37 -30.14
N GLY A 108 -16.78 -29.27 -30.18
CA GLY A 108 -15.47 -29.22 -30.83
C GLY A 108 -14.46 -30.18 -30.20
N LEU A 109 -14.49 -30.34 -28.87
CA LEU A 109 -13.63 -31.26 -28.15
C LEU A 109 -13.94 -32.73 -28.49
N GLN A 110 -15.22 -33.08 -28.58
CA GLN A 110 -15.69 -34.42 -28.96
C GLN A 110 -15.37 -34.74 -30.43
N ASN A 111 -15.53 -33.76 -31.32
CA ASN A 111 -15.29 -33.90 -32.76
C ASN A 111 -13.80 -33.78 -33.15
N GLY A 112 -12.93 -33.45 -32.20
CA GLY A 112 -11.49 -33.38 -32.45
C GLY A 112 -10.98 -32.06 -33.04
N SER A 113 -11.77 -30.99 -32.97
CA SER A 113 -11.41 -29.66 -33.50
C SER A 113 -10.15 -29.04 -32.85
N TYR A 114 -9.69 -29.58 -31.72
CA TYR A 114 -8.51 -29.09 -30.99
C TYR A 114 -7.30 -30.03 -31.07
N HIS A 115 -7.30 -30.99 -32.01
CA HIS A 115 -6.17 -31.92 -32.20
C HIS A 115 -4.93 -31.24 -32.77
N CYS A 116 -5.10 -30.27 -33.68
CA CYS A 116 -4.02 -29.43 -34.19
C CYS A 116 -4.04 -28.10 -33.43
N LYS A 117 -3.03 -27.87 -32.58
CA LYS A 117 -2.95 -26.64 -31.78
C LYS A 117 -2.44 -25.43 -32.57
N ASP A 118 -1.83 -25.67 -33.74
CA ASP A 118 -1.22 -24.63 -34.57
C ASP A 118 -2.23 -23.93 -35.50
N ASP A 119 -3.44 -24.49 -35.63
CA ASP A 119 -4.47 -23.99 -36.55
C ASP A 119 -5.87 -24.10 -35.95
N ILE A 120 -6.15 -23.24 -34.98
CA ILE A 120 -7.42 -23.21 -34.25
C ILE A 120 -8.30 -22.08 -34.76
N SER A 121 -9.53 -22.44 -35.12
CA SER A 121 -10.59 -21.50 -35.42
C SER A 121 -11.15 -20.87 -34.14
N PRO A 122 -11.56 -19.59 -34.17
CA PRO A 122 -12.16 -18.92 -33.02
C PRO A 122 -13.40 -19.65 -32.51
N LEU A 123 -13.48 -19.86 -31.19
CA LEU A 123 -14.67 -20.39 -30.53
C LEU A 123 -15.79 -19.34 -30.44
N LEU A 124 -15.41 -18.06 -30.30
CA LEU A 124 -16.35 -16.94 -30.33
C LEU A 124 -16.69 -16.57 -31.77
N THR A 125 -17.97 -16.28 -31.99
CA THR A 125 -18.47 -15.67 -33.21
C THR A 125 -18.11 -14.18 -33.28
N PRO A 126 -18.07 -13.57 -34.48
CA PRO A 126 -17.84 -12.14 -34.61
C PRO A 126 -18.82 -11.27 -33.80
N ASP A 127 -20.08 -11.70 -33.69
CA ASP A 127 -21.11 -10.99 -32.92
C ASP A 127 -20.83 -11.04 -31.41
N GLU A 128 -20.38 -12.19 -30.88
CA GLU A 128 -20.00 -12.31 -29.48
C GLU A 128 -18.74 -11.51 -29.14
N ILE A 129 -17.75 -11.48 -30.05
CA ILE A 129 -16.55 -10.64 -29.89
C ILE A 129 -16.94 -9.15 -29.84
N ASN A 130 -17.79 -8.71 -30.77
CA ASN A 130 -18.29 -7.34 -30.80
C ASN A 130 -19.10 -6.99 -29.54
N TYR A 131 -19.93 -7.92 -29.07
CA TYR A 131 -20.70 -7.77 -27.84
C TYR A 131 -19.79 -7.59 -26.61
N ILE A 132 -18.79 -8.46 -26.43
CA ILE A 132 -17.79 -8.32 -25.34
C ILE A 132 -17.11 -6.95 -25.44
N GLY A 133 -16.71 -6.54 -26.65
CA GLY A 133 -16.10 -5.23 -26.87
C GLY A 133 -16.98 -4.07 -26.42
N LYS A 134 -18.29 -4.10 -26.76
CA LYS A 134 -19.25 -3.09 -26.34
C LYS A 134 -19.47 -3.06 -24.82
N GLU A 135 -19.59 -4.21 -24.18
CA GLU A 135 -19.79 -4.30 -22.73
C GLU A 135 -18.55 -3.83 -21.94
N ILE A 136 -17.34 -4.11 -22.44
CA ILE A 136 -16.10 -3.55 -21.88
C ILE A 136 -16.12 -2.02 -21.94
N GLN A 137 -16.46 -1.44 -23.09
CA GLN A 137 -16.51 0.02 -23.24
C GLN A 137 -17.59 0.64 -22.35
N ARG A 138 -18.78 0.02 -22.30
CA ARG A 138 -19.87 0.45 -21.42
C ARG A 138 -19.45 0.43 -19.95
N THR A 139 -18.77 -0.63 -19.51
CA THR A 139 -18.30 -0.77 -18.13
C THR A 139 -17.26 0.29 -17.79
N LYS A 140 -16.30 0.55 -18.69
CA LYS A 140 -15.33 1.64 -18.52
C LYS A 140 -16.01 2.99 -18.37
N LEU A 141 -16.98 3.30 -19.24
CA LEU A 141 -17.74 4.56 -19.18
C LEU A 141 -18.52 4.70 -17.87
N LEU A 142 -19.12 3.60 -17.38
CA LEU A 142 -19.82 3.60 -16.09
C LEU A 142 -18.87 3.83 -14.91
N GLU A 143 -17.70 3.20 -14.94
CA GLU A 143 -16.68 3.36 -13.91
C GLU A 143 -16.11 4.79 -13.90
N GLU A 144 -15.79 5.34 -15.07
CA GLU A 144 -15.37 6.74 -15.23
C GLU A 144 -16.45 7.71 -14.72
N LYS A 145 -17.71 7.45 -15.05
CA LYS A 145 -18.84 8.27 -14.56
C LYS A 145 -18.93 8.22 -13.02
N LYS A 146 -18.86 7.03 -12.43
CA LYS A 146 -18.87 6.85 -10.97
C LYS A 146 -17.69 7.57 -10.31
N GLN A 147 -16.48 7.43 -10.85
CA GLN A 147 -15.29 8.11 -10.32
C GLN A 147 -15.43 9.63 -10.41
N ASN A 148 -15.99 10.15 -11.50
CA ASN A 148 -16.25 11.58 -11.66
C ASN A 148 -17.33 12.10 -10.68
N GLU A 149 -18.39 11.32 -10.44
CA GLU A 149 -19.41 11.65 -9.44
C GLU A 149 -18.83 11.67 -8.02
N GLU A 150 -18.06 10.66 -7.63
CA GLU A 150 -17.37 10.62 -6.35
C GLU A 150 -16.39 11.79 -6.19
N ARG A 151 -15.61 12.09 -7.24
CA ARG A 151 -14.67 13.21 -7.27
C ARG A 151 -15.41 14.54 -7.10
N SER A 152 -16.53 14.73 -7.80
CA SER A 152 -17.37 15.93 -7.69
C SER A 152 -17.94 16.09 -6.28
N GLU A 153 -18.38 15.00 -5.66
CA GLU A 153 -18.92 15.03 -4.30
C GLU A 153 -17.84 15.38 -3.26
N ARG A 154 -16.63 14.82 -3.40
CA ARG A 154 -15.48 15.20 -2.55
C ARG A 154 -15.15 16.68 -2.67
N LEU A 155 -15.12 17.21 -3.90
CA LEU A 155 -14.87 18.63 -4.15
C LEU A 155 -15.94 19.53 -3.51
N LYS A 156 -17.22 19.12 -3.52
CA LYS A 156 -18.29 19.87 -2.86
C LYS A 156 -18.13 19.87 -1.34
N LYS A 157 -17.81 18.73 -0.74
CA LYS A 157 -17.61 18.62 0.71
C LYS A 157 -16.39 19.39 1.19
N ALA A 158 -15.29 19.34 0.43
CA ALA A 158 -14.05 20.04 0.73
C ALA A 158 -14.04 21.53 0.32
N ALA A 159 -15.19 22.13 -0.03
CA ALA A 159 -15.24 23.46 -0.64
C ALA A 159 -14.55 24.54 0.20
N PHE A 160 -14.69 24.49 1.53
CA PHE A 160 -14.04 25.41 2.46
C PHE A 160 -12.51 25.27 2.43
N LEU A 161 -12.00 24.03 2.46
CA LEU A 161 -10.57 23.75 2.40
C LEU A 161 -9.98 24.13 1.04
N ILE A 162 -10.68 23.88 -0.06
CA ILE A 162 -10.24 24.27 -1.42
C ILE A 162 -10.13 25.79 -1.54
N GLN A 163 -11.04 26.55 -0.90
CA GLN A 163 -10.95 28.00 -0.88
C GLN A 163 -9.69 28.48 -0.13
N LYS A 164 -9.29 27.76 0.91
CA LYS A 164 -8.14 28.09 1.75
C LYS A 164 -6.80 27.61 1.16
N TYR A 165 -6.81 26.45 0.52
CA TYR A 165 -5.67 25.73 -0.05
C TYR A 165 -5.98 25.30 -1.49
N PRO A 166 -6.06 26.25 -2.44
CA PRO A 166 -6.39 25.94 -3.84
C PRO A 166 -5.38 25.02 -4.51
N GLU A 167 -4.12 25.05 -4.08
CA GLU A 167 -3.04 24.16 -4.52
C GLU A 167 -3.31 22.68 -4.19
N GLU A 168 -3.99 22.41 -3.07
CA GLU A 168 -4.32 21.04 -2.61
C GLU A 168 -5.62 20.48 -3.20
N LYS A 169 -6.23 21.20 -4.14
CA LYS A 169 -7.53 20.83 -4.71
C LYS A 169 -7.56 19.41 -5.26
N GLU A 170 -6.51 18.97 -5.95
CA GLU A 170 -6.47 17.61 -6.51
C GLU A 170 -6.29 16.53 -5.43
N LEU A 171 -5.61 16.84 -4.31
CA LEU A 171 -5.59 15.94 -3.15
C LEU A 171 -7.00 15.79 -2.57
N PHE A 172 -7.72 16.90 -2.37
CA PHE A 172 -9.10 16.82 -1.85
C PHE A 172 -10.03 16.08 -2.80
N ALA A 173 -9.90 16.31 -4.12
CA ALA A 173 -10.68 15.60 -5.13
C ALA A 173 -10.48 14.08 -5.09
N THR A 174 -9.28 13.64 -4.71
CA THR A 174 -8.87 12.23 -4.73
C THR A 174 -9.11 11.53 -3.40
N TYR A 175 -8.84 12.21 -2.28
CA TYR A 175 -8.68 11.59 -0.96
C TYR A 175 -9.61 12.10 0.13
N TYR A 176 -10.29 13.24 -0.04
CA TYR A 176 -11.17 13.77 1.01
C TYR A 176 -12.22 12.73 1.44
N GLY A 177 -12.23 12.42 2.74
CA GLY A 177 -13.10 11.43 3.38
C GLY A 177 -12.65 9.96 3.20
N LYS A 178 -11.47 9.67 2.65
CA LYS A 178 -10.93 8.31 2.54
C LYS A 178 -10.08 7.95 3.75
N ASN A 179 -10.17 6.69 4.19
CA ASN A 179 -9.28 6.16 5.22
C ASN A 179 -7.88 5.87 4.64
N THR A 180 -7.06 6.90 4.49
CA THR A 180 -5.71 6.81 3.92
C THR A 180 -4.85 7.99 4.36
N MET A 181 -3.53 7.78 4.41
CA MET A 181 -2.55 8.83 4.63
C MET A 181 -1.79 9.10 3.34
N VAL A 182 -1.53 10.38 3.06
CA VAL A 182 -0.84 10.82 1.85
C VAL A 182 0.39 11.62 2.25
N ASN A 183 1.56 11.18 1.78
CA ASN A 183 2.79 11.95 1.89
C ASN A 183 2.81 13.00 0.78
N THR A 184 2.83 14.27 1.19
CA THR A 184 3.04 15.42 0.30
C THR A 184 4.49 15.87 0.39
N TYR A 185 4.87 16.89 -0.39
CA TYR A 185 6.19 17.51 -0.27
C TYR A 185 6.41 18.17 1.10
N ASP A 186 5.36 18.77 1.67
CA ASP A 186 5.43 19.58 2.89
C ASP A 186 5.09 18.82 4.19
N GLY A 187 4.58 17.60 4.05
CA GLY A 187 4.22 16.75 5.19
C GLY A 187 3.17 15.69 4.88
N VAL A 188 2.70 15.00 5.91
CA VAL A 188 1.70 13.94 5.81
C VAL A 188 0.31 14.51 6.09
N ILE A 189 -0.68 14.16 5.26
CA ILE A 189 -2.10 14.40 5.53
C ILE A 189 -2.78 13.04 5.74
N ASP A 190 -3.35 12.85 6.91
CA ASP A 190 -4.25 11.74 7.23
C ASP A 190 -5.69 12.16 6.90
N PHE A 191 -6.27 11.51 5.89
CA PHE A 191 -7.63 11.76 5.43
C PHE A 191 -8.66 10.89 6.14
N ASN A 192 -8.26 10.03 7.08
CA ASN A 192 -9.20 9.21 7.83
C ASN A 192 -10.26 10.11 8.50
N PRO A 193 -11.56 9.93 8.20
CA PRO A 193 -12.63 10.70 8.82
C PRO A 193 -12.64 10.63 10.34
N GLU A 194 -12.01 9.62 10.93
CA GLU A 194 -11.92 9.42 12.38
C GLU A 194 -10.49 9.62 12.93
N GLY A 195 -9.55 10.07 12.09
CA GLY A 195 -8.13 10.20 12.42
C GLY A 195 -7.81 11.32 13.41
N TYR A 196 -8.78 12.14 13.79
CA TYR A 196 -8.62 13.16 14.84
C TYR A 196 -8.92 12.65 16.25
N ARG A 197 -9.53 11.46 16.41
CA ARG A 197 -10.00 10.96 17.71
C ARG A 197 -8.87 10.63 18.69
N ASP A 198 -7.69 10.28 18.19
CA ASP A 198 -6.50 10.00 18.98
C ASP A 198 -5.61 11.24 19.20
N ILE A 199 -6.02 12.41 18.67
CA ILE A 199 -5.32 13.68 18.86
C ILE A 199 -5.85 14.38 20.11
N ILE A 200 -4.98 14.51 21.11
CA ILE A 200 -5.34 15.18 22.37
C ILE A 200 -5.63 16.66 22.11
N GLY A 201 -6.79 17.14 22.57
CA GLY A 201 -7.24 18.52 22.34
C GLY A 201 -8.02 18.75 21.03
N ALA A 202 -8.28 17.68 20.26
CA ALA A 202 -9.07 17.72 19.03
C ALA A 202 -10.54 17.28 19.24
N GLU A 203 -11.04 17.16 20.47
CA GLU A 203 -12.34 16.56 20.79
C GLU A 203 -13.53 17.32 20.16
N LYS A 204 -13.31 18.60 19.82
CA LYS A 204 -14.30 19.49 19.21
C LYS A 204 -14.04 19.76 17.72
N PHE A 205 -13.09 19.07 17.11
CA PHE A 205 -12.77 19.31 15.71
C PHE A 205 -13.86 18.77 14.81
N THR A 206 -14.20 19.55 13.79
CA THR A 206 -14.82 19.00 12.59
C THR A 206 -13.76 18.29 11.75
N TYR A 207 -14.20 17.48 10.78
CA TYR A 207 -13.26 16.87 9.83
C TYR A 207 -12.48 17.93 9.03
N ASP A 208 -13.11 19.06 8.69
CA ASP A 208 -12.40 20.17 8.03
C ASP A 208 -11.38 20.83 8.95
N ASP A 209 -11.70 21.05 10.24
CA ASP A 209 -10.72 21.54 11.23
C ASP A 209 -9.52 20.61 11.34
N TYR A 210 -9.76 19.30 11.26
CA TYR A 210 -8.74 18.27 11.32
C TYR A 210 -7.78 18.34 10.11
N ILE A 211 -8.31 18.40 8.89
CA ILE A 211 -7.47 18.55 7.69
C ILE A 211 -6.74 19.91 7.71
N ASP A 212 -7.44 20.98 8.07
CA ASP A 212 -6.89 22.34 8.16
C ASP A 212 -5.72 22.44 9.15
N VAL A 213 -5.83 21.79 10.31
CA VAL A 213 -4.75 21.80 11.30
C VAL A 213 -3.52 21.05 10.82
N GLN A 214 -3.68 19.96 10.05
CA GLN A 214 -2.56 19.18 9.51
C GLN A 214 -1.74 20.02 8.53
N ILE A 215 -2.41 20.65 7.57
CA ILE A 215 -1.76 21.52 6.56
C ILE A 215 -1.06 22.71 7.25
N ARG A 216 -1.68 23.33 8.26
CA ARG A 216 -1.04 24.42 9.01
C ARG A 216 0.22 24.01 9.76
N SER A 217 0.36 22.72 10.06
CA SER A 217 1.45 22.14 10.86
C SER A 217 2.64 21.71 10.01
N PHE A 218 2.51 21.73 8.68
CA PHE A 218 3.61 21.46 7.77
C PHE A 218 4.88 22.22 8.15
N ASN A 219 5.99 21.50 8.15
CA ASN A 219 7.33 21.99 8.48
C ASN A 219 7.48 22.63 9.89
N LYS A 220 6.54 22.40 10.82
CA LYS A 220 6.54 23.01 12.18
C LYS A 220 6.46 22.01 13.34
N THR A 221 6.35 20.72 13.02
CA THR A 221 6.23 19.65 14.01
C THR A 221 7.59 19.17 14.50
N ARG A 222 7.63 18.58 15.70
CA ARG A 222 8.77 17.77 16.15
C ARG A 222 9.01 16.58 15.24
N CYS A 223 9.95 16.73 14.30
CA CYS A 223 10.11 15.82 13.17
C CYS A 223 10.48 14.41 13.59
N TRP A 224 11.35 14.23 14.60
CA TRP A 224 11.79 12.89 14.99
C TRP A 224 10.73 12.14 15.79
N PHE A 225 9.91 12.85 16.56
CA PHE A 225 8.72 12.25 17.17
C PHE A 225 7.67 11.91 16.11
N ALA A 226 7.45 12.77 15.11
CA ALA A 226 6.59 12.43 13.98
C ALA A 226 7.07 11.15 13.27
N THR A 227 8.38 11.05 12.98
CA THR A 227 8.98 9.84 12.39
C THR A 227 8.73 8.61 13.25
N CYS A 228 8.91 8.68 14.57
CA CYS A 228 8.59 7.56 15.45
C CYS A 228 7.10 7.22 15.48
N TYR A 229 6.20 8.20 15.41
CA TYR A 229 4.75 7.95 15.39
C TYR A 229 4.31 7.16 14.15
N TYR A 230 4.89 7.47 12.99
CA TYR A 230 4.58 6.78 11.73
C TYR A 230 5.39 5.49 11.49
N ASN A 231 6.38 5.20 12.35
CA ASN A 231 7.27 4.05 12.22
C ASN A 231 7.40 3.31 13.57
N ILE A 232 8.56 2.70 13.86
CA ILE A 232 8.77 1.88 15.05
C ILE A 232 9.76 2.60 15.98
N PRO A 233 9.34 3.12 17.14
CA PRO A 233 10.28 3.64 18.14
C PRO A 233 11.04 2.49 18.81
N LEU A 234 12.37 2.63 18.89
CA LEU A 234 13.26 1.67 19.56
C LEU A 234 13.73 2.15 20.94
N GLY A 235 13.59 3.44 21.24
CA GLY A 235 13.88 3.99 22.57
C GLY A 235 14.19 5.47 22.55
N PHE A 236 14.25 6.04 23.74
CA PHE A 236 14.60 7.42 23.99
C PHE A 236 15.70 7.51 25.04
N LYS A 237 16.61 8.47 24.89
CA LYS A 237 17.62 8.80 25.89
C LYS A 237 17.61 10.29 26.15
N GLY A 238 17.50 10.71 27.40
CA GLY A 238 17.34 12.12 27.76
C GLY A 238 18.11 12.48 29.03
N CYS A 239 18.48 13.75 29.15
CA CYS A 239 19.03 14.30 30.39
C CYS A 239 18.02 15.28 31.01
N ILE A 240 17.70 15.07 32.29
CA ILE A 240 16.73 15.90 33.02
C ILE A 240 17.33 17.27 33.28
N GLU A 241 16.72 18.30 32.69
CA GLU A 241 17.12 19.71 32.85
C GLU A 241 16.40 20.38 34.02
N LYS A 242 15.08 20.19 34.09
CA LYS A 242 14.21 20.88 35.05
C LYS A 242 13.14 19.94 35.56
N ARG A 243 12.70 20.22 36.78
CA ARG A 243 11.59 19.52 37.43
C ARG A 243 10.62 20.53 38.01
N THR A 244 9.34 20.24 37.88
CA THR A 244 8.24 20.95 38.53
C THR A 244 7.45 19.95 39.37
N LYS A 245 6.36 20.39 40.01
CA LYS A 245 5.49 19.47 40.77
C LYS A 245 4.84 18.41 39.87
N GLU A 246 4.59 18.72 38.61
CA GLU A 246 3.78 17.89 37.71
C GLU A 246 4.56 17.36 36.50
N ASN A 247 5.68 18.00 36.14
CA ASN A 247 6.40 17.71 34.91
C ASN A 247 7.91 17.68 35.09
N VAL A 248 8.55 16.89 34.23
CA VAL A 248 9.99 16.86 34.00
C VAL A 248 10.29 17.45 32.61
N CYS A 249 11.35 18.24 32.51
CA CYS A 249 11.85 18.77 31.24
C CYS A 249 13.18 18.11 30.91
N PHE A 250 13.29 17.59 29.70
CA PHE A 250 14.55 17.11 29.13
C PHE A 250 15.15 18.21 28.25
N LYS A 251 16.43 18.52 28.48
CA LYS A 251 17.14 19.52 27.66
C LYS A 251 17.17 19.08 26.21
N ARG A 252 17.52 17.80 26.01
CA ARG A 252 17.56 17.09 24.74
C ARG A 252 17.13 15.64 24.97
N ILE A 253 16.51 15.06 23.95
CA ILE A 253 16.18 13.65 23.85
C ILE A 253 16.80 13.13 22.56
N MET A 254 17.66 12.12 22.64
CA MET A 254 18.00 11.25 21.52
C MET A 254 16.82 10.31 21.25
N VAL A 255 16.52 10.15 19.98
CA VAL A 255 15.47 9.27 19.47
C VAL A 255 16.14 8.14 18.70
N GLU A 256 15.78 6.90 19.00
CA GLU A 256 16.18 5.72 18.25
C GLU A 256 14.92 5.07 17.67
N GLY A 257 14.93 4.74 16.39
CA GLY A 257 13.78 4.16 15.71
C GLY A 257 14.14 3.30 14.51
N MET A 258 13.14 2.70 13.90
CA MET A 258 13.28 1.82 12.75
C MET A 258 12.10 1.97 11.79
N TYR A 259 12.40 2.04 10.51
CA TYR A 259 11.40 1.99 9.44
C TYR A 259 10.85 0.57 9.27
N PRO A 260 9.65 0.37 8.69
CA PRO A 260 9.08 -0.96 8.45
C PRO A 260 9.96 -1.90 7.62
N ASP A 261 10.89 -1.35 6.84
CA ASP A 261 11.85 -2.11 6.04
C ASP A 261 13.10 -2.56 6.83
N GLY A 262 13.16 -2.27 8.13
CA GLY A 262 14.25 -2.65 9.02
C GLY A 262 15.42 -1.66 9.07
N VAL A 263 15.37 -0.55 8.34
CA VAL A 263 16.41 0.50 8.43
C VAL A 263 16.24 1.26 9.74
N CYS A 264 17.28 1.28 10.57
CA CYS A 264 17.28 2.10 11.78
C CYS A 264 17.55 3.58 11.46
N PHE A 265 17.01 4.46 12.30
CA PHE A 265 17.27 5.89 12.26
C PHE A 265 17.52 6.44 13.66
N ASP A 266 18.38 7.44 13.72
CA ASP A 266 18.59 8.25 14.91
C ASP A 266 18.07 9.67 14.70
N GLY A 267 17.69 10.31 15.80
CA GLY A 267 17.13 11.65 15.82
C GLY A 267 17.38 12.38 17.13
N LYS A 268 17.02 13.68 17.17
CA LYS A 268 17.08 14.47 18.39
C LYS A 268 15.96 15.49 18.49
N GLU A 269 15.46 15.67 19.70
CA GLU A 269 14.46 16.67 20.06
C GLU A 269 14.92 17.50 21.23
N GLU A 270 14.62 18.80 21.22
CA GLU A 270 15.05 19.72 22.29
C GLU A 270 13.88 20.18 23.16
N HIS A 271 14.18 20.46 24.44
CA HIS A 271 13.25 21.05 25.40
C HIS A 271 11.89 20.32 25.48
N VAL A 272 11.94 19.03 25.82
CA VAL A 272 10.77 18.15 25.83
C VAL A 272 10.22 18.05 27.26
N TRP A 273 8.95 18.43 27.42
CA TRP A 273 8.24 18.30 28.69
C TRP A 273 7.43 17.00 28.71
N MET A 274 7.52 16.27 29.82
CA MET A 274 6.73 15.07 30.10
C MET A 274 6.12 15.17 31.50
N ASN A 275 5.01 14.47 31.73
CA ASN A 275 4.47 14.29 33.07
C ASN A 275 5.53 13.61 33.97
N ILE A 276 5.60 14.01 35.24
CA ILE A 276 6.59 13.49 36.19
C ILE A 276 6.39 12.02 36.55
N ALA A 277 5.21 11.46 36.30
CA ALA A 277 4.88 10.07 36.58
C ALA A 277 5.89 9.10 35.93
N GLY A 278 6.51 8.25 36.75
CA GLY A 278 7.59 7.33 36.37
C GLY A 278 9.00 7.90 36.55
N PHE A 279 9.15 9.22 36.68
CA PHE A 279 10.46 9.88 36.84
C PHE A 279 10.74 10.36 38.27
N GLU A 280 9.95 9.96 39.25
CA GLU A 280 9.98 10.50 40.63
C GLU A 280 11.34 10.32 41.31
N GLU A 281 12.01 9.19 41.06
CA GLU A 281 13.26 8.81 41.72
C GLU A 281 14.53 9.43 41.09
N TYR A 282 14.43 9.98 39.88
CA TYR A 282 15.56 10.56 39.15
C TYR A 282 15.77 12.03 39.51
N LYS A 283 16.99 12.53 39.35
CA LYS A 283 17.36 13.91 39.72
C LYS A 283 17.65 14.77 38.50
N ILE A 284 17.75 16.07 38.71
CA ILE A 284 18.33 16.97 37.69
C ILE A 284 19.74 16.48 37.36
N ASP A 285 20.12 16.58 36.08
CA ASP A 285 21.35 16.08 35.49
C ASP A 285 21.46 14.55 35.36
N ASP A 286 20.45 13.79 35.80
CA ASP A 286 20.42 12.35 35.51
C ASP A 286 20.15 12.12 34.03
N SER A 287 21.03 11.35 33.41
CA SER A 287 20.81 10.77 32.08
C SER A 287 20.06 9.46 32.22
N ILE A 288 19.01 9.29 31.43
CA ILE A 288 18.15 8.10 31.47
C ILE A 288 17.84 7.59 30.06
N SER A 289 17.67 6.28 29.94
CA SER A 289 17.10 5.59 28.78
C SER A 289 15.73 5.03 29.14
N PHE A 290 14.76 5.16 28.25
CA PHE A 290 13.38 4.74 28.48
C PHE A 290 12.63 4.49 27.17
N PHE A 291 11.48 3.82 27.26
CA PHE A 291 10.47 3.77 26.21
C PHE A 291 9.34 4.71 26.56
N ALA A 292 8.63 5.22 25.56
CA ALA A 292 7.45 6.04 25.76
C ALA A 292 6.52 5.93 24.55
N GLU A 293 5.24 6.18 24.79
CA GLU A 293 4.25 6.33 23.73
C GLU A 293 4.42 7.70 23.07
N VAL A 294 4.58 7.73 21.75
CA VAL A 294 4.49 8.96 20.97
C VAL A 294 3.04 9.24 20.66
N TYR A 295 2.56 10.45 20.95
CA TYR A 295 1.17 10.84 20.70
C TYR A 295 1.06 12.22 20.04
N ARG A 296 -0.04 12.43 19.32
CA ARG A 296 -0.40 13.68 18.66
C ARG A 296 -1.22 14.55 19.61
N TYR A 297 -0.97 15.86 19.61
CA TYR A 297 -1.77 16.81 20.37
C TYR A 297 -1.94 18.13 19.63
N VAL A 298 -3.00 18.87 19.97
CA VAL A 298 -3.25 20.22 19.46
C VAL A 298 -2.47 21.23 20.29
N LYS A 299 -1.45 21.82 19.68
CA LYS A 299 -0.72 22.98 20.20
C LYS A 299 -1.50 24.26 19.92
N THR A 300 -1.59 25.15 20.92
CA THR A 300 -2.39 26.38 20.84
C THR A 300 -1.57 27.67 20.89
N SER A 301 -0.26 27.59 21.15
CA SER A 301 0.58 28.77 21.44
C SER A 301 0.76 29.72 20.26
N ASN A 302 0.62 29.26 19.01
CA ASN A 302 0.75 30.06 17.78
C ASN A 302 -0.34 29.69 16.75
N GLY A 303 -1.59 29.64 17.22
CA GLY A 303 -2.70 29.06 16.48
C GLY A 303 -2.74 27.53 16.63
N LYS A 304 -3.89 26.92 16.28
CA LYS A 304 -4.05 25.47 16.35
C LYS A 304 -3.11 24.80 15.33
N GLN A 305 -2.24 23.93 15.83
CA GLN A 305 -1.33 23.07 15.07
C GLN A 305 -1.31 21.69 15.73
N ILE A 306 -1.01 20.64 14.97
CA ILE A 306 -0.68 19.32 15.50
C ILE A 306 0.81 19.33 15.79
N ASP A 307 1.18 18.77 16.94
CA ASP A 307 2.57 18.49 17.30
C ASP A 307 2.63 17.13 18.00
N PHE A 308 3.84 16.64 18.22
CA PHE A 308 4.08 15.31 18.79
C PHE A 308 4.76 15.43 20.15
N ALA A 309 4.43 14.52 21.06
CA ALA A 309 5.02 14.47 22.40
C ALA A 309 5.11 13.03 22.90
N LEU A 310 5.77 12.85 24.05
CA LEU A 310 5.93 11.56 24.71
C LEU A 310 5.05 11.47 25.96
N ARG A 311 4.45 10.30 26.21
CA ARG A 311 3.71 9.98 27.43
C ARG A 311 3.94 8.53 27.86
N ASN A 312 3.47 8.19 29.05
CA ASN A 312 3.50 6.82 29.58
C ASN A 312 4.91 6.19 29.50
N PRO A 313 5.90 6.75 30.21
CA PRO A 313 7.27 6.25 30.14
C PRO A 313 7.39 4.86 30.79
N GLU A 314 8.21 4.00 30.20
CA GLU A 314 8.40 2.61 30.63
C GLU A 314 9.88 2.20 30.61
N SER A 315 10.22 1.20 31.42
CA SER A 315 11.55 0.59 31.48
C SER A 315 12.69 1.61 31.66
N ILE A 316 12.46 2.63 32.49
CA ILE A 316 13.40 3.73 32.70
C ILE A 316 14.66 3.22 33.42
N LYS A 317 15.84 3.55 32.88
CA LYS A 317 17.14 3.17 33.41
C LYS A 317 18.05 4.39 33.45
N LYS A 318 18.71 4.61 34.60
CA LYS A 318 19.79 5.60 34.69
C LYS A 318 21.00 5.11 33.90
N ILE A 319 21.61 6.02 33.14
CA ILE A 319 22.81 5.80 32.34
C ILE A 319 23.84 6.89 32.66
N GLU A 320 25.11 6.66 32.35
CA GLU A 320 26.17 7.63 32.63
C GLU A 320 26.04 8.86 31.73
N THR A 321 26.19 8.65 30.42
CA THR A 321 26.04 9.66 29.37
C THR A 321 25.55 9.00 28.09
N TYR A 322 25.01 9.79 27.16
CA TYR A 322 24.66 9.34 25.82
C TYR A 322 25.11 10.39 24.81
N GLU A 323 25.41 9.93 23.59
CA GLU A 323 25.79 10.79 22.49
C GLU A 323 24.53 11.22 21.72
N LEU A 324 24.48 12.50 21.36
CA LEU A 324 23.43 13.03 20.50
C LEU A 324 23.96 13.07 19.07
N PRO A 325 23.17 12.67 18.07
CA PRO A 325 23.59 12.81 16.68
C PRO A 325 23.83 14.30 16.35
N SER A 326 24.96 14.59 15.71
CA SER A 326 25.25 15.92 15.18
C SER A 326 24.33 16.23 13.98
N ASP A 327 24.25 17.50 13.57
CA ASP A 327 23.48 17.84 12.35
C ASP A 327 24.12 17.21 11.10
N GLU A 328 25.43 17.01 11.12
CA GLU A 328 26.16 16.30 10.06
C GLU A 328 25.81 14.81 10.04
N ASP A 329 25.69 14.15 11.19
CA ASP A 329 25.25 12.74 11.27
C ASP A 329 23.83 12.55 10.71
N LEU A 330 22.93 13.47 11.02
CA LEU A 330 21.54 13.43 10.53
C LEU A 330 21.48 13.70 9.02
N PHE A 331 22.25 14.67 8.53
CA PHE A 331 22.36 14.92 7.10
C PHE A 331 22.98 13.72 6.35
N GLU A 332 24.00 13.11 6.93
CA GLU A 332 24.63 11.89 6.46
C GLU A 332 23.64 10.72 6.35
N GLN A 333 22.72 10.60 7.32
CA GLN A 333 21.65 9.62 7.32
C GLN A 333 20.64 9.88 6.19
N GLU A 334 20.21 11.13 6.01
CA GLU A 334 19.29 11.52 4.93
C GLU A 334 19.88 11.23 3.53
N VAL A 335 21.14 11.63 3.30
CA VAL A 335 21.84 11.32 2.05
C VAL A 335 21.97 9.82 1.83
N SER A 336 22.18 9.05 2.89
CA SER A 336 22.22 7.58 2.81
C SER A 336 20.86 7.00 2.40
N GLY A 337 19.75 7.60 2.85
CA GLY A 337 18.39 7.25 2.43
C GLY A 337 18.21 7.44 0.93
N ILE A 338 18.53 8.63 0.40
CA ILE A 338 18.44 8.96 -1.03
C ILE A 338 19.24 7.96 -1.89
N ILE A 339 20.46 7.64 -1.46
CA ILE A 339 21.31 6.66 -2.17
C ILE A 339 20.66 5.28 -2.19
N CYS A 340 20.05 4.84 -1.10
CA CYS A 340 19.37 3.55 -1.04
C CYS A 340 18.12 3.53 -1.94
N GLU A 341 17.32 4.59 -1.95
CA GLU A 341 16.13 4.71 -2.79
C GLU A 341 16.45 4.74 -4.28
N THR A 342 17.53 5.42 -4.67
CA THR A 342 17.96 5.56 -6.07
C THR A 342 18.92 4.45 -6.53
N CYS A 343 19.22 3.49 -5.66
CA CYS A 343 20.14 2.38 -5.97
C CYS A 343 19.52 1.42 -7.00
N TYR A 344 20.29 1.04 -8.02
CA TYR A 344 19.87 0.04 -9.01
C TYR A 344 19.64 -1.37 -8.46
N LEU A 345 20.06 -1.62 -7.21
CA LEU A 345 19.84 -2.88 -6.48
C LEU A 345 18.67 -2.80 -5.49
N SER A 346 17.94 -1.68 -5.42
CA SER A 346 16.89 -1.45 -4.41
C SER A 346 15.84 -2.57 -4.37
N GLU A 347 15.41 -3.06 -5.53
CA GLU A 347 14.44 -4.16 -5.69
C GLU A 347 14.92 -5.52 -5.16
N HIS A 348 16.23 -5.69 -4.98
CA HIS A 348 16.85 -6.92 -4.48
C HIS A 348 17.54 -6.73 -3.14
N CYS A 349 17.46 -5.52 -2.56
CA CYS A 349 18.11 -5.15 -1.33
C CYS A 349 17.16 -5.42 -0.14
N ASN A 350 17.62 -6.20 0.83
CA ASN A 350 16.87 -6.42 2.07
C ASN A 350 16.92 -5.24 3.04
N ARG A 351 17.57 -4.14 2.65
CA ARG A 351 17.79 -2.88 3.39
C ARG A 351 18.45 -2.98 4.77
N ILE A 352 18.66 -4.19 5.29
CA ILE A 352 19.41 -4.48 6.52
C ILE A 352 20.92 -4.48 6.24
N SER A 353 21.35 -5.06 5.12
CA SER A 353 22.77 -5.14 4.76
C SER A 353 23.00 -4.64 3.34
N CYS A 354 23.88 -3.66 3.20
CA CYS A 354 24.19 -3.04 1.91
C CYS A 354 24.93 -4.01 0.99
N LEU A 355 24.36 -4.26 -0.20
CA LEU A 355 24.96 -5.09 -1.24
C LEU A 355 26.03 -4.36 -2.07
N LEU A 356 26.02 -3.01 -2.07
CA LEU A 356 27.04 -2.24 -2.77
C LEU A 356 28.41 -2.42 -2.09
N PRO A 357 29.51 -2.48 -2.87
CA PRO A 357 30.86 -2.44 -2.32
C PRO A 357 31.05 -1.21 -1.43
N LYS A 358 31.67 -1.39 -0.25
CA LYS A 358 31.83 -0.33 0.76
C LYS A 358 32.44 0.97 0.20
N GLY A 359 33.39 0.86 -0.72
CA GLY A 359 34.04 2.02 -1.35
C GLY A 359 33.10 2.84 -2.26
N VAL A 360 32.17 2.17 -2.95
CA VAL A 360 31.24 2.82 -3.89
C VAL A 360 30.20 3.63 -3.13
N LYS A 361 29.56 3.04 -2.11
CA LYS A 361 28.56 3.75 -1.30
C LYS A 361 29.17 4.96 -0.58
N LYS A 362 30.39 4.80 -0.05
CA LYS A 362 31.10 5.89 0.63
C LYS A 362 31.42 7.05 -0.34
N GLU A 363 31.84 6.73 -1.56
CA GLU A 363 32.13 7.75 -2.57
C GLU A 363 30.85 8.47 -3.03
N GLN A 364 29.76 7.75 -3.29
CA GLN A 364 28.47 8.33 -3.64
C GLN A 364 27.96 9.29 -2.55
N LYS A 365 28.06 8.86 -1.28
CA LYS A 365 27.71 9.68 -0.12
C LYS A 365 28.50 10.99 -0.09
N ARG A 366 29.84 10.90 -0.26
CA ARG A 366 30.72 12.07 -0.29
C ARG A 366 30.37 13.03 -1.43
N GLN A 367 30.11 12.51 -2.63
CA GLN A 367 29.78 13.32 -3.81
C GLN A 367 28.44 14.04 -3.66
N MET A 368 27.40 13.35 -3.16
CA MET A 368 26.10 13.96 -2.89
C MET A 368 26.18 15.03 -1.81
N MET A 369 26.86 14.76 -0.69
CA MET A 369 27.06 15.75 0.37
C MET A 369 27.78 16.99 -0.13
N ALA A 370 28.85 16.83 -0.92
CA ALA A 370 29.58 17.96 -1.50
C ALA A 370 28.69 18.80 -2.44
N SER A 371 27.88 18.14 -3.27
CA SER A 371 27.00 18.82 -4.24
C SER A 371 25.90 19.63 -3.55
N LEU A 372 25.31 19.08 -2.49
CA LEU A 372 24.26 19.76 -1.71
C LEU A 372 24.81 20.93 -0.90
N ASN A 373 26.04 20.81 -0.38
CA ASN A 373 26.70 21.89 0.34
C ASN A 373 27.11 23.08 -0.57
N CYS A 374 27.50 22.83 -1.82
CA CYS A 374 27.81 23.90 -2.79
C CYS A 374 26.58 24.73 -3.18
N ASN A 375 25.39 24.12 -3.27
CA ASN A 375 24.17 24.82 -3.63
C ASN A 375 23.66 25.77 -2.52
N ASN A 376 23.93 25.45 -1.25
CA ASN A 376 23.57 26.30 -0.11
C ASN A 376 24.45 27.56 0.03
N THR A 377 25.61 27.60 -0.62
CA THR A 377 26.48 28.79 -0.64
C THR A 377 26.12 29.80 -1.74
N GLU A 378 25.40 29.39 -2.78
CA GLU A 378 24.98 30.28 -3.88
C GLU A 378 23.62 30.96 -3.64
N THR A 379 22.91 30.61 -2.56
CA THR A 379 21.59 31.16 -2.21
C THR A 379 21.57 32.07 -0.96
N LYS A 380 22.74 32.52 -0.48
CA LYS A 380 22.85 33.52 0.60
C LYS A 380 23.04 34.94 0.07
#